data_AF-A0A3N7GX29-F1
#
_entry.id   AF-A0A3N7GX29-F1
#
_cell.length_a   1.000
_cell.length_b   1.000
_cell.length_c   1.000
_cell.angle_alpha   90.00
_cell.angle_beta   90.00
_cell.angle_gamma   90.00
#
_symmetry.space_group_name_H-M   'P 1'
#
loop_
_entity.id
_entity.type
_entity.pdbx_description
1 polymer ?
#
loop_
_entity_poly.entity_id
_entity_poly.type
_entity_poly.pdbx_seq_one_letter_code
_entity_poly.pdbx_strand_id
1 'polypeptide(L)'
;METSVLILVSFSCLEYFRRMRLSEYMDTIRGVVVSAQENETACVSFVESMPTYVDLTNPQEFQQKVDYIWFKDEVQTARILFYLRVIPTCIERLPGSVFSRVVAPTMFLYMGHPNGKVARASHSMFAAFISSGKDSNENERSLLKEQLVFYYMQRSLAGFPGITPFEGMASGVAALVRNLPAGSPATFYCINSLVEKASKLRTDIATQKPDMWKNWEGESEPCKKILELLLRLISLVDIQVLPDLMKLLAQLLVELPKEGQNVVLNELYAQVAESDDVTRKPTLVSWLQSVSYLCSQSTSGSAPSKGTGGEGTSASSLRDPSNWNGINARL
;
A
#
# COMPACT_ATOMS: atom_id res chain seq x y z
N MET A 1 15.15 -24.86 23.14
CA MET A 1 14.94 -24.07 21.91
C MET A 1 14.37 -24.93 20.79
N GLU A 2 14.94 -26.10 20.48
CA GLU A 2 14.33 -27.04 19.51
C GLU A 2 12.89 -27.44 19.88
N THR A 3 12.64 -27.75 21.16
CA THR A 3 11.27 -28.05 21.64
C THR A 3 10.30 -26.89 21.39
N SER A 4 10.76 -25.64 21.54
CA SER A 4 9.96 -24.44 21.28
C SER A 4 9.56 -24.37 19.80
N VAL A 5 10.52 -24.60 18.90
CA VAL A 5 10.26 -24.66 17.45
C VAL A 5 9.27 -25.79 17.13
N LEU A 6 9.49 -27.00 17.64
CA LEU A 6 8.59 -28.14 17.42
C LEU A 6 7.16 -27.87 17.88
N ILE A 7 7.00 -27.18 19.02
CA ILE A 7 5.68 -26.76 19.51
C ILE A 7 5.03 -25.79 18.53
N LEU A 8 5.74 -24.75 18.07
CA LEU A 8 5.20 -23.79 17.10
C LEU A 8 4.80 -24.47 15.79
N VAL A 9 5.63 -25.37 15.27
CA VAL A 9 5.33 -26.14 14.06
C VAL A 9 4.08 -26.99 14.25
N SER A 10 4.00 -27.71 15.38
CA SER A 10 2.84 -28.54 15.71
C SER A 10 1.57 -27.69 15.84
N PHE A 11 1.67 -26.52 16.47
CA PHE A 11 0.54 -25.61 16.66
C PHE A 11 0.09 -24.97 15.34
N SER A 12 0.99 -24.79 14.37
CA SER A 12 0.64 -24.34 13.02
C SER A 12 -0.31 -25.32 12.32
N CYS A 13 -0.12 -26.63 12.53
CA CYS A 13 -0.99 -27.69 11.99
C CYS A 13 -2.36 -27.73 12.69
N LEU A 14 -2.46 -27.19 13.91
CA LEU A 14 -3.69 -27.15 14.69
C LEU A 14 -4.46 -25.83 14.56
N GLU A 15 -3.90 -24.80 13.91
CA GLU A 15 -4.53 -23.47 13.81
C GLU A 15 -5.94 -23.53 13.17
N TYR A 16 -6.19 -24.49 12.25
CA TYR A 16 -7.51 -24.69 11.67
C TYR A 16 -8.58 -25.02 12.74
N PHE A 17 -8.20 -25.74 13.80
CA PHE A 17 -9.09 -26.14 14.90
C PHE A 17 -9.25 -25.07 15.98
N ARG A 18 -8.60 -23.91 15.86
CA ARG A 18 -8.63 -22.79 16.82
C ARG A 18 -10.01 -22.20 17.10
N ARG A 19 -11.06 -22.65 16.39
CA ARG A 19 -12.46 -22.35 16.76
C ARG A 19 -12.77 -22.81 18.20
N MET A 20 -12.09 -23.84 18.68
CA MET A 20 -12.06 -24.22 20.10
C MET A 20 -11.10 -23.27 20.85
N ARG A 21 -11.63 -22.15 21.37
CA ARG A 21 -10.87 -21.08 22.03
C ARG A 21 -10.29 -21.53 23.39
N LEU A 22 -9.25 -22.34 23.37
CA LEU A 22 -8.51 -22.74 24.57
C LEU A 22 -7.54 -21.63 24.98
N SER A 23 -7.67 -21.12 26.21
CA SER A 23 -6.77 -20.10 26.78
C SER A 23 -5.32 -20.57 26.80
N GLU A 24 -5.14 -21.85 27.11
CA GLU A 24 -3.86 -22.54 27.23
C GLU A 24 -3.08 -22.52 25.90
N TYR A 25 -3.79 -22.56 24.77
CA TYR A 25 -3.17 -22.47 23.44
C TYR A 25 -2.48 -21.12 23.25
N MET A 26 -3.16 -20.03 23.60
CA MET A 26 -2.63 -18.68 23.46
C MET A 26 -1.48 -18.40 24.44
N ASP A 27 -1.60 -18.87 25.67
CA ASP A 27 -0.55 -18.75 26.68
C ASP A 27 0.70 -19.52 26.26
N THR A 28 0.52 -20.75 25.74
CA THR A 28 1.63 -21.57 25.25
C THR A 28 2.33 -20.91 24.07
N ILE A 29 1.60 -20.40 23.08
CA ILE A 29 2.20 -19.67 21.95
C ILE A 29 3.01 -18.48 22.47
N ARG A 30 2.44 -17.65 23.35
CA ARG A 30 3.14 -16.49 23.89
C ARG A 30 4.45 -16.89 24.59
N GLY A 31 4.40 -17.90 25.47
CA GLY A 31 5.60 -18.36 26.18
C GLY A 31 6.67 -18.91 25.23
N VAL A 32 6.26 -19.72 24.24
CA VAL A 32 7.17 -20.38 23.31
C VAL A 32 7.77 -19.41 22.30
N VAL A 33 7.00 -18.43 21.83
CA VAL A 33 7.47 -17.36 20.94
C VAL A 33 8.56 -16.53 21.61
N VAL A 34 8.40 -16.20 22.89
CA VAL A 34 9.44 -15.47 23.65
C VAL A 34 10.74 -16.25 23.71
N SER A 35 10.69 -17.56 23.91
CA SER A 35 11.90 -18.39 23.89
C SER A 35 12.53 -18.55 22.51
N ALA A 36 11.72 -18.54 21.44
CA ALA A 36 12.22 -18.70 20.07
C ALA A 36 12.81 -17.39 19.51
N GLN A 37 12.18 -16.24 19.79
CA GLN A 37 12.60 -14.93 19.24
C GLN A 37 13.96 -14.45 19.77
N GLU A 38 14.42 -14.98 20.91
CA GLU A 38 15.72 -14.64 21.49
C GLU A 38 16.89 -15.32 20.75
N ASN A 39 16.62 -16.29 19.87
CA ASN A 39 17.63 -17.09 19.22
C ASN A 39 17.45 -17.14 17.69
N GLU A 40 18.48 -16.68 16.97
CA GLU A 40 18.48 -16.64 15.51
C GLU A 40 18.29 -18.02 14.86
N THR A 41 18.99 -19.06 15.32
CA THR A 41 18.88 -20.40 14.70
C THR A 41 17.50 -21.02 14.92
N ALA A 42 16.87 -20.77 16.07
CA ALA A 42 15.49 -21.18 16.33
C ALA A 42 14.49 -20.42 15.44
N CYS A 43 14.69 -19.12 15.24
CA CYS A 43 13.88 -18.30 14.33
C CYS A 43 13.97 -18.81 12.89
N VAL A 44 15.19 -19.05 12.39
CA VAL A 44 15.43 -19.58 11.05
C VAL A 44 14.79 -20.96 10.91
N SER A 45 15.01 -21.87 11.86
CA SER A 45 14.42 -23.22 11.84
C SER A 45 12.89 -23.19 11.83
N PHE A 46 12.27 -22.29 12.59
CA PHE A 46 10.82 -22.11 12.57
C PHE A 46 10.34 -21.58 11.22
N VAL A 47 10.99 -20.55 10.66
CA VAL A 47 10.61 -19.99 9.36
C VAL A 47 10.77 -21.01 8.23
N GLU A 48 11.85 -21.78 8.22
CA GLU A 48 12.11 -22.81 7.20
C GLU A 48 11.14 -23.99 7.27
N SER A 49 10.43 -24.18 8.38
CA SER A 49 9.35 -25.18 8.47
C SER A 49 8.05 -24.78 7.76
N MET A 50 7.94 -23.53 7.31
CA MET A 50 6.78 -23.00 6.61
C MET A 50 6.64 -23.68 5.24
N PRO A 51 5.42 -24.11 4.84
CA PRO A 51 5.20 -24.69 3.52
C PRO A 51 5.70 -23.78 2.39
N THR A 52 6.40 -24.38 1.42
CA THR A 52 6.96 -23.62 0.30
C THR A 52 5.87 -23.20 -0.68
N TYR A 53 6.17 -22.23 -1.54
CA TYR A 53 5.27 -21.83 -2.61
C TYR A 53 4.83 -23.01 -3.50
N VAL A 54 5.76 -23.94 -3.78
CA VAL A 54 5.48 -25.12 -4.61
C VAL A 54 4.52 -26.06 -3.89
N ASP A 55 4.75 -26.34 -2.60
CA ASP A 55 3.86 -27.19 -1.80
C ASP A 55 2.43 -26.64 -1.75
N LEU A 56 2.30 -25.32 -1.70
CA LEU A 56 1.02 -24.62 -1.57
C LEU A 56 0.24 -24.54 -2.88
N THR A 57 0.93 -24.45 -4.02
CA THR A 57 0.31 -24.24 -5.34
C THR A 57 0.20 -25.51 -6.17
N ASN A 58 1.05 -26.50 -5.90
CA ASN A 58 1.09 -27.75 -6.63
C ASN A 58 1.38 -28.93 -5.68
N PRO A 59 0.38 -29.42 -4.94
CA PRO A 59 0.52 -30.59 -4.07
C PRO A 59 0.62 -31.84 -4.94
N GLN A 60 1.82 -32.12 -5.47
CA GLN A 60 2.07 -33.22 -6.40
C GLN A 60 1.94 -34.62 -5.74
N GLU A 61 1.92 -34.71 -4.42
CA GLU A 61 2.10 -36.01 -3.75
C GLU A 61 0.81 -36.82 -3.52
N PHE A 62 -0.40 -36.25 -3.64
CA PHE A 62 -1.62 -36.97 -3.23
C PHE A 62 -2.77 -37.07 -4.23
N GLN A 63 -2.84 -36.25 -5.29
CA GLN A 63 -4.03 -36.24 -6.15
C GLN A 63 -3.71 -35.94 -7.62
N GLN A 64 -3.36 -36.97 -8.40
CA GLN A 64 -3.31 -36.88 -9.87
C GLN A 64 -4.70 -36.73 -10.54
N LYS A 65 -5.77 -36.36 -9.81
CA LYS A 65 -7.15 -36.48 -10.30
C LYS A 65 -8.13 -35.36 -9.91
N VAL A 66 -7.70 -34.33 -9.20
CA VAL A 66 -8.59 -33.23 -8.79
C VAL A 66 -7.94 -31.90 -9.15
N ASP A 67 -8.69 -30.99 -9.77
CA ASP A 67 -8.28 -29.62 -10.01
C ASP A 67 -8.08 -28.92 -8.66
N TYR A 68 -6.87 -29.00 -8.11
CA TYR A 68 -6.52 -28.37 -6.86
C TYR A 68 -6.46 -26.85 -7.02
N ILE A 69 -7.17 -26.15 -6.14
CA ILE A 69 -7.23 -24.69 -6.11
C ILE A 69 -6.72 -24.25 -4.74
N TRP A 70 -5.49 -23.75 -4.69
CA TRP A 70 -4.78 -23.42 -3.45
C TRP A 70 -5.57 -22.53 -2.48
N PHE A 71 -6.30 -21.53 -2.99
CA PHE A 71 -7.04 -20.59 -2.13
C PHE A 71 -8.33 -21.17 -1.52
N LYS A 72 -8.71 -22.40 -1.91
CA LYS A 72 -9.84 -23.12 -1.30
C LYS A 72 -9.39 -24.07 -0.18
N ASP A 73 -8.09 -24.29 -0.01
CA ASP A 73 -7.56 -25.11 1.09
C ASP A 73 -7.58 -24.30 2.39
N GLU A 74 -8.65 -24.44 3.16
CA GLU A 74 -8.80 -23.73 4.44
C GLU A 74 -7.80 -24.19 5.51
N VAL A 75 -7.32 -25.43 5.44
CA VAL A 75 -6.37 -25.99 6.42
C VAL A 75 -4.99 -25.36 6.20
N GLN A 76 -4.50 -25.37 4.96
CA GLN A 76 -3.25 -24.70 4.62
C GLN A 76 -3.35 -23.19 4.81
N THR A 77 -4.49 -22.59 4.46
CA THR A 77 -4.72 -21.16 4.69
C THR A 77 -4.64 -20.80 6.18
N ALA A 78 -5.20 -21.63 7.07
CA ALA A 78 -5.09 -21.44 8.52
C ALA A 78 -3.64 -21.61 8.98
N ARG A 79 -2.94 -22.64 8.49
CA ARG A 79 -1.52 -22.86 8.81
C ARG A 79 -0.65 -21.67 8.40
N ILE A 80 -0.82 -21.13 7.19
CA ILE A 80 -0.07 -19.95 6.75
C ILE A 80 -0.44 -18.70 7.55
N LEU A 81 -1.71 -18.53 7.91
CA LEU A 81 -2.12 -17.44 8.81
C LEU A 81 -1.39 -17.50 10.16
N PHE A 82 -1.13 -18.69 10.70
CA PHE A 82 -0.33 -18.86 11.92
C PHE A 82 1.10 -18.32 11.72
N TYR A 83 1.80 -18.76 10.67
CA TYR A 83 3.16 -18.29 10.36
C TYR A 83 3.20 -16.78 10.16
N LEU A 84 2.27 -16.21 9.37
CA LEU A 84 2.19 -14.77 9.12
C LEU A 84 1.93 -13.93 10.38
N ARG A 85 1.44 -14.54 11.46
CA ARG A 85 1.23 -13.88 12.76
C ARG A 85 2.39 -14.06 13.74
N VAL A 86 3.13 -15.16 13.63
CA VAL A 86 4.24 -15.48 14.54
C VAL A 86 5.56 -14.89 14.03
N ILE A 87 5.87 -15.04 12.75
CA ILE A 87 7.13 -14.54 12.17
C ILE A 87 7.40 -13.05 12.43
N PRO A 88 6.40 -12.12 12.48
CA PRO A 88 6.69 -10.71 12.77
C PRO A 88 7.32 -10.48 14.15
N THR A 89 7.08 -11.37 15.13
CA THR A 89 7.61 -11.20 16.49
C THR A 89 9.11 -11.47 16.57
N CYS A 90 9.66 -12.19 15.60
CA CYS A 90 11.08 -12.52 15.52
C CYS A 90 11.77 -11.96 14.27
N ILE A 91 11.15 -11.00 13.59
CA ILE A 91 11.61 -10.48 12.29
C ILE A 91 12.98 -9.79 12.36
N GLU A 92 13.33 -9.25 13.53
CA GLU A 92 14.63 -8.63 13.84
C GLU A 92 15.79 -9.63 13.85
N ARG A 93 15.51 -10.90 14.12
CA ARG A 93 16.51 -11.97 14.14
C ARG A 93 16.51 -12.81 12.88
N LEU A 94 15.61 -12.52 11.93
CA LEU A 94 15.49 -13.26 10.70
C LEU A 94 16.40 -12.64 9.63
N PRO A 95 17.41 -13.38 9.12
CA PRO A 95 18.26 -12.87 8.05
C PRO A 95 17.45 -12.52 6.80
N GLY A 96 17.80 -11.40 6.14
CA GLY A 96 17.13 -10.97 4.92
C GLY A 96 17.09 -12.03 3.81
N SER A 97 18.16 -12.84 3.69
CA SER A 97 18.23 -13.95 2.73
C SER A 97 17.17 -15.04 2.99
N VAL A 98 16.92 -15.39 4.27
CA VAL A 98 15.89 -16.35 4.66
C VAL A 98 14.50 -15.77 4.42
N PHE A 99 14.29 -14.49 4.76
CA PHE A 99 13.03 -13.81 4.47
C PHE A 99 12.71 -13.80 2.97
N SER A 100 13.69 -13.41 2.14
CA SER A 100 13.56 -13.36 0.68
C SER A 100 13.24 -14.73 0.09
N ARG A 101 13.93 -15.77 0.54
CA ARG A 101 13.77 -17.14 0.01
C ARG A 101 12.47 -17.82 0.46
N VAL A 102 12.10 -17.68 1.73
CA VAL A 102 11.04 -18.50 2.35
C VAL A 102 9.75 -17.71 2.55
N VAL A 103 9.84 -16.51 3.14
CA VAL A 103 8.66 -15.75 3.57
C VAL A 103 8.06 -14.96 2.42
N ALA A 104 8.89 -14.23 1.66
CA ALA A 104 8.41 -13.30 0.64
C ALA A 104 7.52 -13.97 -0.43
N PRO A 105 7.88 -15.12 -1.04
CA PRO A 105 7.07 -15.76 -2.07
C PRO A 105 5.66 -16.11 -1.57
N THR A 106 5.58 -16.72 -0.38
CA THR A 106 4.31 -17.13 0.22
C THR A 106 3.51 -15.93 0.73
N MET A 107 4.16 -14.94 1.33
CA MET A 107 3.52 -13.70 1.76
C MET A 107 2.80 -13.03 0.58
N PHE A 108 3.46 -12.87 -0.56
CA PHE A 108 2.88 -12.24 -1.75
C PHE A 108 1.81 -13.07 -2.45
N LEU A 109 1.92 -14.41 -2.40
CA LEU A 109 0.85 -15.30 -2.84
C LEU A 109 -0.43 -15.00 -2.03
N TYR A 110 -0.33 -15.04 -0.70
CA TYR A 110 -1.46 -14.87 0.21
C TYR A 110 -1.98 -13.44 0.34
N MET A 111 -1.19 -12.45 -0.07
CA MET A 111 -1.65 -11.06 -0.16
C MET A 111 -2.79 -10.89 -1.17
N GLY A 112 -2.87 -11.79 -2.17
CA GLY A 112 -3.97 -11.88 -3.13
C GLY A 112 -5.01 -12.96 -2.79
N HIS A 113 -5.07 -13.44 -1.55
CA HIS A 113 -6.01 -14.48 -1.13
C HIS A 113 -7.41 -13.90 -0.82
N PRO A 114 -8.52 -14.52 -1.24
CA PRO A 114 -9.88 -14.01 -1.02
C PRO A 114 -10.28 -13.91 0.46
N ASN A 115 -9.69 -14.74 1.33
CA ASN A 115 -9.82 -14.59 2.78
C ASN A 115 -9.05 -13.36 3.28
N GLY A 116 -9.80 -12.28 3.53
CA GLY A 116 -9.26 -11.00 3.97
C GLY A 116 -8.46 -11.04 5.28
N LYS A 117 -8.64 -12.06 6.15
CA LYS A 117 -7.80 -12.20 7.36
C LYS A 117 -6.36 -12.53 7.00
N VAL A 118 -6.15 -13.40 6.02
CA VAL A 118 -4.81 -13.85 5.61
C VAL A 118 -4.17 -12.81 4.70
N ALA A 119 -4.93 -12.22 3.78
CA ALA A 119 -4.45 -11.10 2.99
C ALA A 119 -3.96 -9.94 3.88
N ARG A 120 -4.74 -9.58 4.92
CA ARG A 120 -4.32 -8.56 5.90
C ARG A 120 -3.06 -8.96 6.66
N ALA A 121 -2.97 -10.21 7.11
CA ALA A 121 -1.77 -10.70 7.78
C ALA A 121 -0.53 -10.65 6.87
N SER A 122 -0.67 -10.92 5.56
CA SER A 122 0.42 -10.75 4.59
C SER A 122 0.87 -9.29 4.47
N HIS A 123 -0.06 -8.33 4.45
CA HIS A 123 0.33 -6.91 4.46
C HIS A 123 1.01 -6.51 5.78
N SER A 124 0.53 -7.02 6.92
CA SER A 124 1.16 -6.79 8.23
C SER A 124 2.56 -7.40 8.29
N MET A 125 2.78 -8.57 7.70
CA MET A 125 4.10 -9.19 7.55
C MET A 125 5.05 -8.30 6.76
N PHE A 126 4.60 -7.78 5.60
CA PHE A 126 5.38 -6.84 4.79
C PHE A 126 5.72 -5.58 5.59
N ALA A 127 4.74 -4.97 6.24
CA ALA A 127 4.95 -3.79 7.07
C ALA A 127 5.95 -4.04 8.20
N ALA A 128 5.88 -5.20 8.86
CA ALA A 128 6.82 -5.60 9.91
C ALA A 128 8.25 -5.77 9.38
N PHE A 129 8.43 -6.43 8.22
CA PHE A 129 9.75 -6.58 7.61
C PHE A 129 10.36 -5.24 7.20
N ILE A 130 9.57 -4.35 6.59
CA ILE A 130 10.01 -3.01 6.20
C ILE A 130 10.40 -2.18 7.44
N SER A 131 9.62 -2.28 8.51
CA SER A 131 9.85 -1.53 9.76
C SER A 131 10.93 -2.12 10.66
N SER A 132 11.43 -3.32 10.35
CA SER A 132 12.41 -3.96 11.22
C SER A 132 13.74 -3.19 11.23
N GLY A 133 14.56 -3.40 12.25
CA GLY A 133 15.91 -2.88 12.35
C GLY A 133 16.83 -3.27 11.20
N LYS A 134 18.01 -2.66 11.20
CA LYS A 134 19.10 -2.96 10.27
C LYS A 134 19.81 -4.24 10.75
N ASP A 135 20.11 -5.15 9.84
CA ASP A 135 20.97 -6.30 10.13
C ASP A 135 22.40 -5.79 10.41
N SER A 136 23.25 -6.63 11.02
CA SER A 136 24.69 -6.38 11.17
C SER A 136 25.39 -6.12 9.83
N ASN A 137 24.83 -6.64 8.73
CA ASN A 137 25.15 -6.28 7.35
C ASN A 137 24.15 -5.21 6.83
N GLU A 138 24.42 -3.94 7.14
CA GLU A 138 23.49 -2.82 6.91
C GLU A 138 22.98 -2.69 5.46
N ASN A 139 23.73 -3.14 4.46
CA ASN A 139 23.42 -2.93 3.04
C ASN A 139 22.45 -3.97 2.45
N GLU A 140 22.57 -5.25 2.82
CA GLU A 140 21.81 -6.31 2.12
C GLU A 140 20.31 -6.26 2.45
N ARG A 141 19.97 -6.09 3.73
CA ARG A 141 18.57 -6.00 4.16
C ARG A 141 17.91 -4.73 3.63
N SER A 142 18.62 -3.61 3.68
CA SER A 142 18.11 -2.31 3.20
C SER A 142 17.82 -2.37 1.69
N LEU A 143 18.74 -2.95 0.92
CA LEU A 143 18.53 -3.17 -0.52
C LEU A 143 17.33 -4.10 -0.78
N LEU A 144 17.19 -5.18 -0.01
CA LEU A 144 16.06 -6.10 -0.14
C LEU A 144 14.73 -5.39 0.17
N LYS A 145 14.66 -4.55 1.21
CA LYS A 145 13.45 -3.77 1.52
C LYS A 145 13.02 -2.91 0.32
N GLU A 146 13.96 -2.20 -0.32
CA GLU A 146 13.66 -1.39 -1.50
C GLU A 146 13.20 -2.25 -2.69
N GLN A 147 13.86 -3.38 -2.95
CA GLN A 147 13.49 -4.29 -4.04
C GLN A 147 12.08 -4.86 -3.89
N LEU A 148 11.70 -5.26 -2.67
CA LEU A 148 10.39 -5.86 -2.41
C LEU A 148 9.23 -4.88 -2.55
N VAL A 149 9.47 -3.57 -2.42
CA VAL A 149 8.43 -2.53 -2.53
C VAL A 149 7.82 -2.50 -3.93
N PHE A 150 8.63 -2.65 -4.98
CA PHE A 150 8.13 -2.66 -6.36
C PHE A 150 7.08 -3.75 -6.55
N TYR A 151 7.40 -4.97 -6.10
CA TYR A 151 6.49 -6.09 -6.21
C TYR A 151 5.28 -5.96 -5.27
N TYR A 152 5.49 -5.44 -4.06
CA TYR A 152 4.41 -5.16 -3.11
C TYR A 152 3.37 -4.21 -3.69
N MET A 153 3.80 -3.09 -4.27
CA MET A 153 2.89 -2.10 -4.84
C MET A 153 2.12 -2.66 -6.04
N GLN A 154 2.82 -3.33 -6.96
CA GLN A 154 2.17 -3.97 -8.10
C GLN A 154 1.10 -4.97 -7.66
N ARG A 155 1.45 -5.86 -6.72
CA ARG A 155 0.55 -6.92 -6.26
C ARG A 155 -0.63 -6.38 -5.43
N SER A 156 -0.39 -5.41 -4.55
CA SER A 156 -1.42 -4.79 -3.72
C SER A 156 -2.43 -4.00 -4.57
N LEU A 157 -1.94 -3.19 -5.52
CA LEU A 157 -2.81 -2.35 -6.35
C LEU A 157 -3.55 -3.16 -7.43
N ALA A 158 -3.02 -4.31 -7.86
CA ALA A 158 -3.72 -5.20 -8.77
C ALA A 158 -5.01 -5.77 -8.15
N GLY A 159 -4.97 -6.12 -6.85
CA GLY A 159 -6.12 -6.67 -6.14
C GLY A 159 -7.09 -5.64 -5.57
N PHE A 160 -6.69 -4.37 -5.46
CA PHE A 160 -7.54 -3.29 -4.93
C PHE A 160 -8.52 -2.73 -6.00
N PRO A 161 -9.79 -2.46 -5.66
CA PRO A 161 -10.45 -2.54 -4.35
C PRO A 161 -11.05 -3.90 -3.95
N GLY A 162 -10.92 -4.93 -4.81
CA GLY A 162 -11.56 -6.24 -4.60
C GLY A 162 -10.96 -7.05 -3.45
N ILE A 163 -9.90 -7.80 -3.73
CA ILE A 163 -9.32 -8.76 -2.78
C ILE A 163 -8.45 -8.05 -1.74
N THR A 164 -7.77 -6.98 -2.14
CA THR A 164 -6.78 -6.32 -1.30
C THR A 164 -7.45 -5.50 -0.19
N PRO A 165 -7.19 -5.81 1.10
CA PRO A 165 -7.74 -5.04 2.20
C PRO A 165 -7.05 -3.67 2.28
N PHE A 166 -7.83 -2.59 2.18
CA PHE A 166 -7.32 -1.21 2.20
C PHE A 166 -6.41 -0.93 3.40
N GLU A 167 -6.87 -1.23 4.62
CA GLU A 167 -6.10 -0.96 5.85
C GLU A 167 -4.75 -1.68 5.86
N GLY A 168 -4.68 -2.89 5.31
CA GLY A 168 -3.43 -3.64 5.18
C GLY A 168 -2.47 -2.94 4.20
N MET A 169 -2.97 -2.57 3.02
CA MET A 169 -2.20 -1.84 2.02
C MET A 169 -1.71 -0.49 2.56
N ALA A 170 -2.58 0.29 3.19
CA ALA A 170 -2.25 1.60 3.78
C ALA A 170 -1.18 1.47 4.88
N SER A 171 -1.26 0.42 5.72
CA SER A 171 -0.25 0.14 6.74
C SER A 171 1.13 -0.18 6.13
N GLY A 172 1.18 -0.98 5.05
CA GLY A 172 2.45 -1.26 4.37
C GLY A 172 3.03 -0.05 3.63
N VAL A 173 2.17 0.79 3.03
CA VAL A 173 2.57 2.08 2.44
C VAL A 173 3.11 3.02 3.53
N ALA A 174 2.47 3.11 4.68
CA ALA A 174 2.97 3.93 5.78
C ALA A 174 4.32 3.41 6.32
N ALA A 175 4.50 2.08 6.36
CA ALA A 175 5.77 1.47 6.78
C ALA A 175 6.90 1.78 5.79
N LEU A 176 6.68 1.66 4.47
CA LEU A 176 7.74 1.93 3.48
C LEU A 176 8.13 3.40 3.45
N VAL A 177 7.16 4.32 3.54
CA VAL A 177 7.46 5.76 3.51
C VAL A 177 8.26 6.19 4.73
N ARG A 178 8.03 5.57 5.89
CA ARG A 178 8.72 5.93 7.15
C ARG A 178 10.10 5.30 7.32
N ASN A 179 10.30 4.10 6.79
CA ASN A 179 11.48 3.28 7.12
C ASN A 179 12.47 3.11 5.97
N LEU A 180 12.11 3.49 4.75
CA LEU A 180 13.05 3.51 3.64
C LEU A 180 13.95 4.76 3.69
N PRO A 181 15.13 4.71 3.06
CA PRO A 181 16.01 5.87 2.97
C PRO A 181 15.34 7.09 2.33
N ALA A 182 15.76 8.28 2.78
CA ALA A 182 15.37 9.54 2.15
C ALA A 182 15.69 9.52 0.65
N GLY A 183 14.74 9.95 -0.18
CA GLY A 183 14.88 9.93 -1.63
C GLY A 183 14.90 8.53 -2.28
N SER A 184 14.50 7.46 -1.56
CA SER A 184 14.47 6.11 -2.16
C SER A 184 13.58 6.05 -3.42
N PRO A 185 14.08 5.49 -4.55
CA PRO A 185 13.28 5.28 -5.76
C PRO A 185 12.01 4.46 -5.51
N ALA A 186 12.03 3.56 -4.53
CA ALA A 186 10.87 2.75 -4.14
C ALA A 186 9.73 3.62 -3.58
N THR A 187 10.05 4.69 -2.83
CA THR A 187 9.05 5.65 -2.32
C THR A 187 8.42 6.44 -3.46
N PHE A 188 9.22 6.92 -4.42
CA PHE A 188 8.70 7.58 -5.62
C PHE A 188 7.82 6.65 -6.45
N TYR A 189 8.24 5.39 -6.64
CA TYR A 189 7.45 4.39 -7.34
C TYR A 189 6.11 4.12 -6.66
N CYS A 190 6.10 4.01 -5.32
CA CYS A 190 4.88 3.84 -4.53
C CYS A 190 3.89 4.98 -4.78
N ILE A 191 4.34 6.24 -4.67
CA ILE A 191 3.49 7.42 -4.85
C ILE A 191 2.92 7.46 -6.28
N ASN A 192 3.76 7.28 -7.29
CA ASN A 192 3.32 7.25 -8.68
C ASN A 192 2.27 6.15 -8.92
N SER A 193 2.51 4.95 -8.38
CA SER A 193 1.58 3.81 -8.54
C SER A 193 0.23 4.08 -7.88
N LEU A 194 0.21 4.74 -6.71
CA LEU A 194 -1.03 5.14 -6.04
C LEU A 194 -1.80 6.19 -6.85
N VAL A 195 -1.12 7.21 -7.37
CA VAL A 195 -1.74 8.25 -8.20
C VAL A 195 -2.28 7.67 -9.51
N GLU A 196 -1.53 6.78 -10.15
CA GLU A 196 -1.98 6.07 -11.34
C GLU A 196 -3.22 5.21 -11.05
N LYS A 197 -3.22 4.49 -9.92
CA LYS A 197 -4.37 3.68 -9.51
C LYS A 197 -5.59 4.55 -9.19
N ALA A 198 -5.42 5.68 -8.50
CA ALA A 198 -6.51 6.62 -8.24
C ALA A 198 -7.10 7.17 -9.54
N SER A 199 -6.24 7.56 -10.49
CA SER A 199 -6.65 8.07 -11.80
C SER A 199 -7.45 7.04 -12.59
N LYS A 200 -7.01 5.77 -12.59
CA LYS A 200 -7.74 4.66 -13.22
C LYS A 200 -9.12 4.42 -12.59
N LEU A 201 -9.20 4.37 -11.26
CA LEU A 201 -10.47 4.20 -10.56
C LEU A 201 -11.43 5.36 -10.89
N ARG A 202 -10.92 6.59 -10.91
CA ARG A 202 -11.67 7.79 -11.29
C ARG A 202 -12.29 7.67 -12.68
N THR A 203 -11.51 7.25 -13.69
CA THR A 203 -12.00 7.08 -15.07
C THR A 203 -13.03 5.95 -15.18
N ASP A 204 -12.85 4.86 -14.44
CA ASP A 204 -13.77 3.72 -14.43
C ASP A 204 -15.14 4.12 -13.84
N ILE A 205 -15.14 4.95 -12.79
CA ILE A 205 -16.38 5.44 -12.18
C ILE A 205 -17.11 6.42 -13.12
N ALA A 206 -16.36 7.34 -13.73
CA ALA A 206 -16.92 8.31 -14.68
C ALA A 206 -17.60 7.64 -15.89
N THR A 207 -17.10 6.48 -16.32
CA THR A 207 -17.67 5.72 -17.44
C THR A 207 -18.86 4.85 -17.04
N GLN A 208 -18.89 4.31 -15.83
CA GLN A 208 -19.92 3.33 -15.43
C GLN A 208 -21.12 3.96 -14.71
N LYS A 209 -20.94 4.97 -13.85
CA LYS A 209 -22.01 5.54 -13.02
C LYS A 209 -21.75 7.02 -12.66
N PRO A 210 -22.10 7.98 -13.53
CA PRO A 210 -21.84 9.41 -13.30
C PRO A 210 -22.56 9.97 -12.06
N ASP A 211 -23.67 9.36 -11.64
CA ASP A 211 -24.44 9.80 -10.47
C ASP A 211 -23.84 9.38 -9.12
N MET A 212 -22.86 8.45 -9.08
CA MET A 212 -22.23 8.04 -7.82
C MET A 212 -21.34 9.12 -7.20
N TRP A 213 -20.80 10.04 -8.00
CA TRP A 213 -19.96 11.13 -7.52
C TRP A 213 -20.70 12.18 -6.68
N LYS A 214 -22.03 12.17 -6.71
CA LYS A 214 -22.86 13.11 -5.93
C LYS A 214 -22.90 12.76 -4.44
N ASN A 215 -22.56 11.53 -4.06
CA ASN A 215 -22.69 11.04 -2.67
C ASN A 215 -21.30 10.81 -2.05
N TRP A 216 -20.55 11.89 -1.82
CA TRP A 216 -19.21 11.87 -1.19
C TRP A 216 -19.23 11.50 0.31
N GLU A 217 -20.42 11.23 0.88
CA GLU A 217 -20.69 11.04 2.32
C GLU A 217 -20.92 9.56 2.74
N GLY A 218 -20.83 8.58 1.83
CA GLY A 218 -20.97 7.14 2.14
C GLY A 218 -19.65 6.41 2.45
N GLU A 219 -19.71 5.09 2.72
CA GLU A 219 -18.53 4.21 2.87
C GLU A 219 -17.49 4.53 1.77
N SER A 220 -16.31 5.01 2.19
CA SER A 220 -15.36 5.71 1.32
C SER A 220 -15.08 4.94 0.03
N GLU A 221 -15.45 5.54 -1.10
CA GLU A 221 -15.21 5.05 -2.45
C GLU A 221 -13.73 4.66 -2.62
N PRO A 222 -13.40 3.58 -3.36
CA PRO A 222 -12.02 3.16 -3.59
C PRO A 222 -11.04 4.27 -3.99
N CYS A 223 -11.50 5.19 -4.86
CA CYS A 223 -10.70 6.35 -5.28
C CYS A 223 -10.46 7.31 -4.11
N LYS A 224 -11.49 7.63 -3.33
CA LYS A 224 -11.42 8.48 -2.14
C LYS A 224 -10.45 7.90 -1.10
N LYS A 225 -10.48 6.58 -0.85
CA LYS A 225 -9.53 5.91 0.06
C LYS A 225 -8.07 6.09 -0.36
N ILE A 226 -7.76 5.94 -1.65
CA ILE A 226 -6.40 6.18 -2.14
C ILE A 226 -6.03 7.66 -2.02
N LEU A 227 -6.96 8.56 -2.31
CA LEU A 227 -6.74 9.99 -2.16
C LEU A 227 -6.45 10.36 -0.70
N GLU A 228 -7.28 9.94 0.25
CA GLU A 228 -7.06 10.11 1.69
C GLU A 228 -5.67 9.58 2.13
N LEU A 229 -5.26 8.43 1.59
CA LEU A 229 -3.92 7.90 1.84
C LEU A 229 -2.84 8.84 1.30
N LEU A 230 -2.95 9.30 0.05
CA LEU A 230 -2.00 10.25 -0.55
C LEU A 230 -1.93 11.58 0.23
N LEU A 231 -3.05 12.09 0.73
CA LEU A 231 -3.09 13.29 1.57
C LEU A 231 -2.33 13.06 2.87
N ARG A 232 -2.56 11.92 3.54
CA ARG A 232 -1.81 11.53 4.75
C ARG A 232 -0.31 11.37 4.48
N LEU A 233 0.10 11.02 3.26
CA LEU A 233 1.52 10.91 2.93
C LEU A 233 2.25 12.26 2.96
N ILE A 234 1.56 13.39 2.78
CA ILE A 234 2.17 14.73 2.81
C ILE A 234 2.94 14.97 4.12
N SER A 235 2.39 14.51 5.24
CA SER A 235 3.01 14.64 6.57
C SER A 235 4.03 13.56 6.90
N LEU A 236 4.16 12.52 6.06
CA LEU A 236 4.98 11.34 6.36
C LEU A 236 6.20 11.20 5.45
N VAL A 237 6.11 11.61 4.20
CA VAL A 237 7.21 11.45 3.22
C VAL A 237 8.42 12.26 3.62
N ASP A 238 9.61 11.82 3.22
CA ASP A 238 10.80 12.64 3.36
C ASP A 238 10.69 13.96 2.55
N ILE A 239 11.39 15.00 2.99
CA ILE A 239 11.38 16.32 2.34
C ILE A 239 11.84 16.28 0.88
N GLN A 240 12.69 15.32 0.49
CA GLN A 240 13.14 15.16 -0.89
C GLN A 240 12.05 14.59 -1.81
N VAL A 241 11.08 13.86 -1.25
CA VAL A 241 9.97 13.24 -1.99
C VAL A 241 8.74 14.13 -2.02
N LEU A 242 8.62 15.02 -1.04
CA LEU A 242 7.46 15.90 -0.85
C LEU A 242 7.10 16.73 -2.11
N PRO A 243 8.04 17.38 -2.84
CA PRO A 243 7.70 18.16 -4.03
C PRO A 243 7.02 17.34 -5.13
N ASP A 244 7.49 16.12 -5.38
CA ASP A 244 6.91 15.22 -6.38
C ASP A 244 5.50 14.75 -5.97
N LEU A 245 5.31 14.40 -4.69
CA LEU A 245 3.98 14.07 -4.16
C LEU A 245 3.01 15.24 -4.35
N MET A 246 3.43 16.46 -3.97
CA MET A 246 2.62 17.68 -4.09
C MET A 246 2.24 17.98 -5.54
N LYS A 247 3.18 17.78 -6.48
CA LYS A 247 2.93 17.96 -7.92
C LYS A 247 1.91 16.95 -8.45
N LEU A 248 2.08 15.67 -8.14
CA LEU A 248 1.16 14.62 -8.60
C LEU A 248 -0.23 14.75 -7.98
N LEU A 249 -0.30 15.12 -6.70
CA LEU A 249 -1.56 15.42 -6.04
C LEU A 249 -2.27 16.62 -6.67
N ALA A 250 -1.55 17.71 -6.96
CA ALA A 250 -2.14 18.87 -7.63
C ALA A 250 -2.78 18.49 -8.98
N GLN A 251 -2.10 17.65 -9.78
CA GLN A 251 -2.65 17.15 -11.04
C GLN A 251 -3.93 16.34 -10.81
N LEU A 252 -3.92 15.42 -9.84
CA LEU A 252 -5.09 14.61 -9.51
C LEU A 252 -6.28 15.46 -9.04
N LEU A 253 -6.03 16.48 -8.21
CA LEU A 253 -7.08 17.36 -7.66
C LEU A 253 -7.75 18.22 -8.73
N VAL A 254 -6.97 18.77 -9.67
CA VAL A 254 -7.51 19.58 -10.77
C VAL A 254 -8.47 18.77 -11.65
N GLU A 255 -8.28 17.45 -11.73
CA GLU A 255 -9.11 16.53 -12.49
C GLU A 255 -10.37 16.02 -11.75
N LEU A 256 -10.52 16.33 -10.46
CA LEU A 256 -11.73 15.98 -9.70
C LEU A 256 -12.92 16.90 -10.05
N PRO A 257 -14.17 16.47 -9.81
CA PRO A 257 -15.35 17.36 -9.82
C PRO A 257 -15.22 18.51 -8.84
N LYS A 258 -16.03 19.55 -9.02
CA LYS A 258 -16.05 20.71 -8.13
C LYS A 258 -16.37 20.33 -6.69
N GLU A 259 -17.34 19.45 -6.49
CA GLU A 259 -17.74 18.97 -5.17
C GLU A 259 -16.57 18.23 -4.49
N GLY A 260 -15.91 17.32 -5.22
CA GLY A 260 -14.73 16.60 -4.72
C GLY A 260 -13.53 17.51 -4.46
N GLN A 261 -13.27 18.47 -5.36
CA GLN A 261 -12.25 19.51 -5.17
C GLN A 261 -12.46 20.25 -3.85
N ASN A 262 -13.69 20.74 -3.61
CA ASN A 262 -14.00 21.51 -2.41
C ASN A 262 -13.81 20.70 -1.12
N VAL A 263 -14.27 19.45 -1.09
CA VAL A 263 -14.10 18.59 0.10
C VAL A 263 -12.63 18.35 0.39
N VAL A 264 -11.85 17.97 -0.63
CA VAL A 264 -10.44 17.63 -0.45
C VAL A 264 -9.60 18.86 -0.11
N LEU A 265 -9.89 20.01 -0.74
CA LEU A 265 -9.23 21.26 -0.41
C LEU A 265 -9.51 21.66 1.04
N ASN A 266 -10.75 21.54 1.52
CA ASN A 266 -11.10 21.83 2.90
C ASN A 266 -10.36 20.91 3.89
N GLU A 267 -10.26 19.61 3.58
CA GLU A 267 -9.49 18.66 4.39
C GLU A 267 -7.99 19.01 4.41
N LEU A 268 -7.42 19.37 3.25
CA LEU A 268 -6.04 19.84 3.14
C LEU A 268 -5.79 21.12 3.94
N TYR A 269 -6.71 22.09 3.90
CA TYR A 269 -6.61 23.31 4.70
C TYR A 269 -6.58 22.98 6.19
N ALA A 270 -7.46 22.08 6.66
CA ALA A 270 -7.46 21.64 8.05
C ALA A 270 -6.13 20.96 8.43
N GLN A 271 -5.67 19.99 7.62
CA GLN A 271 -4.42 19.27 7.88
C GLN A 271 -3.20 20.20 7.91
N VAL A 272 -3.10 21.16 6.98
CA VAL A 272 -1.99 22.11 6.93
C VAL A 272 -2.07 23.13 8.08
N ALA A 273 -3.29 23.57 8.45
CA ALA A 273 -3.49 24.50 9.57
C ALA A 273 -3.08 23.86 10.91
N GLU A 274 -3.47 22.60 11.13
CA GLU A 274 -3.18 21.82 12.33
C GLU A 274 -1.75 21.27 12.39
N SER A 275 -1.01 21.29 11.27
CA SER A 275 0.37 20.80 11.23
C SER A 275 1.31 21.66 12.07
N ASP A 276 2.03 21.02 13.00
CA ASP A 276 3.10 21.62 13.81
C ASP A 276 4.47 21.60 13.10
N ASP A 277 4.59 20.98 11.92
CA ASP A 277 5.83 20.94 11.14
C ASP A 277 6.14 22.33 10.53
N VAL A 278 6.90 23.12 11.28
CA VAL A 278 7.33 24.47 10.89
C VAL A 278 8.21 24.50 9.65
N THR A 279 8.84 23.37 9.29
CA THR A 279 9.74 23.29 8.13
C THR A 279 8.94 23.12 6.84
N ARG A 280 7.91 22.28 6.83
CA ARG A 280 7.07 22.03 5.64
C ARG A 280 5.96 23.04 5.46
N LYS A 281 5.41 23.56 6.56
CA LYS A 281 4.18 24.35 6.55
C LYS A 281 4.23 25.55 5.59
N PRO A 282 5.29 26.36 5.50
CA PRO A 282 5.34 27.47 4.54
C PRO A 282 5.18 27.01 3.09
N THR A 283 5.87 25.94 2.70
CA THR A 283 5.80 25.36 1.35
C THR A 283 4.42 24.77 1.07
N LEU A 284 3.83 24.07 2.05
CA LEU A 284 2.49 23.50 1.93
C LEU A 284 1.40 24.58 1.80
N VAL A 285 1.51 25.68 2.55
CA VAL A 285 0.57 26.81 2.45
C VAL A 285 0.64 27.44 1.06
N SER A 286 1.84 27.74 0.56
CA SER A 286 2.05 28.31 -0.78
C SER A 286 1.51 27.40 -1.89
N TRP A 287 1.78 26.10 -1.78
CA TRP A 287 1.26 25.11 -2.71
C TRP A 287 -0.26 25.00 -2.66
N LEU A 288 -0.86 24.95 -1.47
CA LEU A 288 -2.32 24.81 -1.32
C LEU A 288 -3.05 26.03 -1.89
N GLN A 289 -2.51 27.24 -1.72
CA GLN A 289 -3.02 28.44 -2.39
C GLN A 289 -2.96 28.31 -3.93
N SER A 290 -1.84 27.80 -4.44
CA SER A 290 -1.66 27.57 -5.88
C SER A 290 -2.65 26.54 -6.43
N VAL A 291 -2.85 25.43 -5.74
CA VAL A 291 -3.82 24.38 -6.13
C VAL A 291 -5.25 24.90 -6.07
N SER A 292 -5.61 25.65 -5.02
CA SER A 292 -6.92 26.28 -4.88
C SER A 292 -7.21 27.24 -6.05
N TYR A 293 -6.21 28.06 -6.43
CA TYR A 293 -6.29 28.93 -7.60
C TYR A 293 -6.52 28.14 -8.90
N LEU A 294 -5.76 27.07 -9.15
CA LEU A 294 -5.94 26.21 -10.32
C LEU A 294 -7.33 25.54 -10.35
N CYS A 295 -7.81 25.08 -9.21
CA CYS A 295 -9.15 24.52 -9.07
C CYS A 295 -10.22 25.57 -9.39
N SER A 296 -10.06 26.83 -8.98
CA SER A 296 -11.04 27.87 -9.34
C SER A 296 -11.09 28.17 -10.85
N GLN A 297 -9.95 28.19 -11.54
CA GLN A 297 -9.86 28.49 -12.98
C GLN A 297 -10.42 27.40 -13.90
N SER A 298 -10.31 26.12 -13.53
CA SER A 298 -10.87 25.03 -14.35
C SER A 298 -12.40 25.12 -14.55
N THR A 299 -13.08 25.95 -13.75
CA THR A 299 -14.52 26.24 -13.83
C THR A 299 -14.88 27.30 -14.86
N SER A 300 -13.95 28.20 -15.23
CA SER A 300 -14.25 29.34 -16.11
C SER A 300 -14.08 29.05 -17.61
N GLY A 301 -13.46 27.91 -17.95
CA GLY A 301 -13.22 27.49 -19.35
C GLY A 301 -14.34 26.70 -20.02
N SER A 302 -15.40 26.32 -19.29
CA SER A 302 -16.51 25.48 -19.77
C SER A 302 -17.85 26.22 -19.87
N ALA A 303 -17.83 27.55 -19.97
CA ALA A 303 -19.02 28.30 -20.35
C ALA A 303 -19.28 28.14 -21.88
N PRO A 304 -20.50 27.81 -22.33
CA PRO A 304 -20.80 27.83 -23.75
C PRO A 304 -20.66 29.28 -24.22
N SER A 305 -19.78 29.52 -25.18
CA SER A 305 -19.71 30.81 -25.84
C SER A 305 -21.09 31.11 -26.42
N LYS A 306 -21.81 32.05 -25.78
CA LYS A 306 -23.02 32.64 -26.34
C LYS A 306 -22.66 33.19 -27.70
N GLY A 307 -23.26 32.59 -28.73
CA GLY A 307 -23.17 33.07 -30.10
C GLY A 307 -23.51 34.56 -30.15
N THR A 308 -22.57 35.35 -30.64
CA THR A 308 -22.86 36.66 -31.19
C THR A 308 -22.09 36.73 -32.49
N GLY A 309 -22.83 36.77 -33.60
CA GLY A 309 -22.30 36.78 -34.94
C GLY A 309 -21.45 38.02 -35.23
N GLY A 310 -20.47 37.83 -36.10
CA GLY A 310 -19.63 38.90 -36.64
C GLY A 310 -18.53 38.27 -37.49
N GLU A 311 -18.77 38.23 -38.80
CA GLU A 311 -17.81 37.80 -39.83
C GLU A 311 -16.55 38.69 -39.84
N GLY A 312 -15.38 38.09 -40.10
CA GLY A 312 -14.15 38.86 -40.36
C GLY A 312 -12.84 38.09 -40.16
N THR A 313 -12.56 37.16 -41.07
CA THR A 313 -11.26 36.75 -41.65
C THR A 313 -9.94 36.78 -40.83
N SER A 314 -9.24 35.63 -40.90
CA SER A 314 -7.78 35.44 -40.89
C SER A 314 -7.04 35.23 -39.55
N ALA A 315 -6.77 33.95 -39.23
CA ALA A 315 -5.43 33.35 -39.13
C ALA A 315 -5.48 32.11 -38.23
N SER A 316 -5.32 30.93 -38.84
CA SER A 316 -5.21 29.64 -38.16
C SER A 316 -3.89 29.55 -37.39
N SER A 317 -3.93 29.63 -36.06
CA SER A 317 -2.86 29.10 -35.21
C SER A 317 -3.30 27.76 -34.64
N LEU A 318 -2.76 26.66 -35.19
CA LEU A 318 -2.76 25.37 -34.52
C LEU A 318 -2.14 25.55 -33.13
N ARG A 319 -2.87 25.16 -32.07
CA ARG A 319 -2.28 24.98 -30.74
C ARG A 319 -1.40 23.74 -30.76
N ASP A 320 -0.09 23.94 -30.65
CA ASP A 320 0.86 22.88 -30.36
C ASP A 320 0.63 22.30 -28.95
N PRO A 321 0.71 20.97 -28.73
CA PRO A 321 0.54 20.33 -27.42
C PRO A 321 1.75 20.45 -26.48
N SER A 322 2.78 21.23 -26.80
CA SER A 322 4.10 21.15 -26.17
C SER A 322 4.38 22.15 -25.05
N ASN A 323 3.39 22.92 -24.59
CA ASN A 323 3.63 23.99 -23.60
C ASN A 323 3.46 23.57 -22.13
N TRP A 324 3.93 22.36 -21.77
CA TRP A 324 3.98 21.86 -20.39
C TRP A 324 5.33 22.11 -19.68
N ASN A 325 6.29 22.72 -20.38
CA ASN A 325 7.65 22.94 -19.85
C ASN A 325 7.80 24.21 -18.98
N GLY A 326 6.73 24.94 -18.70
CA GLY A 326 6.74 26.11 -17.82
C GLY A 326 6.64 25.80 -16.32
N ILE A 327 6.66 24.54 -15.91
CA ILE A 327 6.44 24.11 -14.51
C ILE A 327 7.71 24.22 -13.65
N ASN A 328 8.87 24.52 -14.23
CA ASN A 328 10.13 24.66 -13.48
C ASN A 328 10.62 26.10 -13.45
N ALA A 329 10.16 26.86 -12.47
CA ALA A 329 10.99 27.82 -11.72
C ALA A 329 10.11 28.52 -10.68
N ARG A 330 10.46 28.33 -9.40
CA ARG A 330 9.80 28.81 -8.16
C ARG A 330 8.84 27.79 -7.53
N LEU A 331 9.38 26.62 -7.21
CA LEU A 331 9.01 25.85 -6.02
C LEU A 331 10.12 26.01 -4.99
#